data_AF-A0A8T5S3I6-F1
#
_entry.id   AF-A0A8T5S3I6-F1
#
_cell.length_a   1.000
_cell.length_b   1.000
_cell.length_c   1.000
_cell.angle_alpha   90.00
_cell.angle_beta   90.00
_cell.angle_gamma   90.00
#
_symmetry.space_group_name_H-M   'P 1'
#
loop_
_entity.id
_entity.type
_entity.pdbx_description
1 polymer ?
#
loop_
_entity_poly.entity_id
_entity_poly.type
_entity_poly.pdbx_seq_one_letter_code
_entity_poly.pdbx_strand_id
1 'polypeptide(L)' 'MDSKEEKKIVEDILNKRRLSYSIEILDVQGDKYTVRNNFGSTTIYIKKNDNYYLEEELE' A
#
# COMPACT_ATOMS: atom_id res chain seq x y z
N MET A 1 -4.66 -14.82 -2.39
CA MET A 1 -4.16 -13.89 -3.40
C MET A 1 -2.85 -14.43 -3.93
N ASP A 2 -2.58 -14.25 -5.22
CA ASP A 2 -1.31 -14.65 -5.82
C ASP A 2 -0.20 -13.74 -5.29
N SER A 3 0.81 -14.30 -4.63
CA SER A 3 1.93 -13.56 -4.01
C SER A 3 2.68 -12.65 -4.99
N LYS A 4 2.48 -12.86 -6.29
CA LYS A 4 3.05 -12.05 -7.38
C LYS A 4 2.33 -10.71 -7.55
N GLU A 5 1.02 -10.66 -7.35
CA GLU A 5 0.25 -9.42 -7.42
C GLU A 5 0.54 -8.53 -6.21
N GLU A 6 0.60 -9.14 -5.01
CA GLU A 6 0.91 -8.43 -3.76
C GLU A 6 2.28 -7.74 -3.85
N LYS A 7 3.30 -8.46 -4.32
CA LYS A 7 4.64 -7.91 -4.49
C LYS A 7 4.67 -6.73 -5.47
N LYS A 8 3.91 -6.82 -6.58
CA LYS A 8 3.79 -5.75 -7.56
C LYS A 8 3.15 -4.49 -6.96
N ILE A 9 2.11 -4.66 -6.14
CA ILE A 9 1.44 -3.55 -5.45
C ILE A 9 2.39 -2.89 -4.45
N VAL A 10 3.10 -3.70 -3.64
CA VAL A 10 4.11 -3.19 -2.69
C VAL A 10 5.17 -2.36 -3.41
N GLU A 11 5.77 -2.89 -4.48
CA GLU A 11 6.78 -2.16 -5.26
C GLU A 11 6.22 -0.87 -5.88
N ASP A 12 4.97 -0.87 -6.34
CA ASP A 12 4.31 0.30 -6.91
C ASP A 12 4.04 1.38 -5.83
N ILE A 13 3.58 1.00 -4.64
CA ILE A 13 3.39 1.91 -3.50
C ILE A 13 4.73 2.50 -3.06
N LEU A 14 5.76 1.66 -2.89
CA LEU A 14 7.10 2.09 -2.50
C LEU A 14 7.68 3.12 -3.49
N ASN A 15 7.53 2.89 -4.80
CA ASN A 15 8.01 3.80 -5.83
C ASN A 15 7.20 5.10 -5.89
N LYS A 16 5.85 5.02 -5.90
CA LYS A 16 4.99 6.20 -6.05
C LYS A 16 4.98 7.10 -4.81
N ARG A 17 4.97 6.51 -3.61
CA ARG A 17 5.04 7.25 -2.34
C ARG A 17 6.46 7.57 -1.90
N ARG A 18 7.48 7.06 -2.62
CA ARG A 18 8.91 7.22 -2.29
C ARG A 18 9.21 6.86 -0.84
N LEU A 19 8.69 5.72 -0.39
CA LEU A 19 8.86 5.26 0.98
C LEU A 19 10.28 4.75 1.18
N SER A 20 10.96 5.23 2.22
CA SER A 20 12.31 4.79 2.59
C SER A 20 12.33 3.49 3.40
N TYR A 21 11.17 2.85 3.58
CA TYR A 21 10.99 1.68 4.44
C TYR A 21 10.18 0.60 3.73
N SER A 22 10.43 -0.65 4.10
CA SER A 22 9.67 -1.79 3.59
C SER A 22 8.25 -1.81 4.16
N ILE A 23 7.31 -2.22 3.32
CA ILE A 23 5.91 -2.45 3.68
C ILE A 23 5.50 -3.86 3.23
N GLU A 24 4.51 -4.42 3.92
CA GLU A 24 3.91 -5.72 3.61
C GLU A 24 2.39 -5.56 3.55
N ILE A 25 1.73 -6.20 2.60
CA ILE A 25 0.27 -6.16 2.50
C ILE A 25 -0.31 -7.12 3.52
N LEU A 26 -1.22 -6.60 4.35
CA LEU A 26 -1.99 -7.40 5.30
C LEU A 26 -3.35 -7.79 4.72
N ASP A 27 -3.99 -6.86 4.01
CA ASP A 27 -5.34 -7.03 3.48
C ASP A 27 -5.55 -6.17 2.23
N VAL A 28 -6.37 -6.66 1.31
CA VAL A 28 -6.72 -5.97 0.06
C VAL A 28 -8.22 -6.01 -0.16
N GLN A 29 -8.83 -4.83 -0.23
CA GLN A 29 -10.26 -4.62 -0.43
C GLN A 29 -10.49 -3.74 -1.67
N GLY A 30 -10.47 -4.36 -2.85
CA GLY A 30 -10.63 -3.67 -4.12
C GLY A 30 -9.49 -2.68 -4.37
N ASP A 31 -9.78 -1.38 -4.24
CA ASP A 31 -8.81 -0.29 -4.37
C ASP A 31 -8.14 0.09 -3.04
N LYS A 32 -8.51 -0.54 -1.91
CA LYS A 32 -7.90 -0.33 -0.61
C LYS A 32 -6.86 -1.41 -0.30
N TYR A 33 -5.70 -0.98 0.18
CA TYR A 33 -4.56 -1.82 0.52
C TYR A 33 -4.14 -1.49 1.95
N THR A 34 -4.41 -2.40 2.87
CA THR A 34 -3.91 -2.30 4.24
C THR A 34 -2.51 -2.86 4.26
N VAL A 35 -1.54 -2.02 4.60
CA VAL A 35 -0.13 -2.42 4.66
C VAL A 35 0.44 -2.20 6.04
N ARG A 36 1.42 -3.01 6.40
CA ARG A 36 2.22 -2.84 7.61
C ARG A 36 3.63 -2.44 7.24
N ASN A 37 4.15 -1.41 7.88
CA ASN A 37 5.56 -1.06 7.73
C ASN A 37 6.45 -1.91 8.65
N ASN A 38 7.75 -1.93 8.37
CA ASN A 38 8.74 -2.65 9.20
C ASN A 38 8.89 -2.06 10.63
N PHE A 39 8.29 -0.91 10.92
CA PHE A 39 8.23 -0.34 12.27
C PHE A 39 7.05 -0.87 13.09
N GLY A 40 6.17 -1.65 12.47
CA GLY A 40 5.00 -2.25 13.12
C GLY A 40 3.72 -1.42 12.98
N SER A 41 3.78 -0.22 12.39
CA SER A 41 2.59 0.60 12.13
C SER A 41 1.82 0.08 10.92
N THR A 42 0.49 0.17 11.01
CA THR A 42 -0.42 -0.19 9.91
C THR A 42 -0.93 1.07 9.25
N THR A 43 -1.00 1.06 7.92
CA THR A 43 -1.37 2.20 7.09
C THR A 43 -2.26 1.71 5.95
N ILE A 44 -3.27 2.50 5.60
CA ILE A 44 -4.22 2.14 4.55
C ILE A 44 -3.97 3.04 3.33
N TYR A 45 -3.61 2.41 2.22
CA TYR A 45 -3.44 3.06 0.92
C TYR A 45 -4.66 2.82 0.05
N ILE A 46 -5.18 3.86 -0.59
CA ILE A 46 -6.28 3.81 -1.54
C ILE A 46 -5.75 4.17 -2.93
N LYS A 47 -5.94 3.28 -3.90
CA LYS A 47 -5.57 3.51 -5.30
C LYS A 47 -6.64 4.33 -6.00
N LYS A 48 -6.26 5.47 -6.56
CA LYS A 48 -7.10 6.32 -7.42
C LYS A 48 -6.30 6.84 -8.59
N ASN A 49 -6.82 6.71 -9.82
CA ASN A 49 -6.22 7.27 -11.04
C ASN A 49 -4.71 7.00 -11.15
N ASP A 50 -4.30 5.75 -10.91
CA ASP A 50 -2.91 5.28 -10.91
C ASP A 50 -2.03 5.75 -9.73
N ASN A 51 -2.52 6.52 -8.77
CA ASN A 51 -1.76 6.91 -7.58
C ASN A 51 -2.29 6.25 -6.30
N TYR A 52 -1.44 6.16 -5.28
CA TYR A 52 -1.84 5.70 -3.94
C TYR A 52 -1.91 6.89 -3.00
N TYR A 53 -3.03 7.00 -2.30
CA TYR A 53 -3.30 8.02 -1.30
C TYR A 53 -3.46 7.35 0.05
N LEU A 54 -3.10 8.02 1.13
CA LEU A 54 -3.50 7.53 2.46
C LEU A 54 -5.01 7.70 2.60
N GLU A 55 -5.65 6.77 3.32
CA GLU A 55 -7.06 6.95 3.69
C GLU A 55 -7.28 8.29 4.41
N GLU A 56 -6.36 8.68 5.28
CA GLU A 56 -6.35 9.96 6.00
C GLU A 56 -6.22 11.20 5.08
N GLU A 57 -5.73 11.06 3.84
CA GLU A 57 -5.65 12.19 2.88
C GLU A 57 -6.95 12.40 2.09
N LEU A 58 -7.88 11.45 2.16
CA LEU A 58 -9.14 11.45 1.43
C LEU A 58 -10.35 11.79 2.31
N GLU A 59 -10.13 11.98 3.61
CA GLU A 59 -11.11 12.43 4.61
C GLU A 59 -11.04 13.96 4.79
#